data_AF-A0A7S0T742-F1
#
_entry.id   AF-A0A7S0T742-F1
#
_cell.length_a   1.000
_cell.length_b   1.000
_cell.length_c   1.000
_cell.angle_alpha   90.00
_cell.angle_beta   90.00
_cell.angle_gamma   90.00
#
_symmetry.space_group_name_H-M   'P 1'
#
loop_
_entity.id
_entity.type
_entity.pdbx_description
1 polymer ?
#
loop_
_entity_poly.entity_id
_entity_poly.type
_entity_poly.pdbx_seq_one_letter_code
_entity_poly.pdbx_strand_id
1 'polypeptide(L)'
;YKKDETPLQNLTDLTEKLAEMLEARMELAADGAPLLDNQATLSASASATIDGSSSSVETNGGISLVNNNGVDGSAKSTQEDGGASDGGGHTVVESGSLRVAIVFCKALIRDQVSLEFAKRLMSLVKLVETGELERPHLICFVKDGVHAAKRDQAARLKRKQGVGSATLQPLLSETAAGYAFFRSACEERGLESLLDGTQFFIEHITTRGDPAAASGIDSQKQSCRCEMRHNRASLREAIRYAQHILNVSMDNKSNSSSSNSSTSQSHDFEECEITLVSSDYHAFQLEEIHRLVPSQSALSVLAPGALMSRGSSSASVCTPGSSKMSSSASSSMAHRLGLKWKFVFSFYPFCVSDDATVAFCGRVMVLTQEISVILAELLAAADRRALLSKENQRRAMAIASKGRELLRVARSGIGFNEDVRAHGDALEALMFALRETQATVAPMIAGEARMDARVLKGVYKVLSEVKKKTVEEIDPDRPAVAKDRARMMATLDDVVMKGEALGGRESGKVNGMGKKIPRSADAEEDEEEQYHGSVGGSG
;
A
#
# COMPACT_ATOMS: atom_id res chain seq x y z
N TYR A 1 37.76 -25.54 -33.96
CA TYR A 1 36.74 -24.55 -34.32
C TYR A 1 35.88 -25.11 -35.44
N LYS A 2 34.83 -25.86 -35.09
CA LYS A 2 33.68 -26.09 -35.98
C LYS A 2 32.58 -25.16 -35.49
N LYS A 3 31.97 -24.43 -36.42
CA LYS A 3 30.97 -23.39 -36.19
C LYS A 3 29.62 -24.10 -36.21
N ASP A 4 28.96 -24.21 -35.07
CA ASP A 4 27.59 -24.70 -35.00
C ASP A 4 26.65 -23.54 -35.39
N GLU A 5 26.15 -23.57 -36.62
CA GLU A 5 25.22 -22.58 -37.20
C GLU A 5 23.74 -22.90 -36.88
N THR A 6 23.49 -23.90 -36.04
CA THR A 6 22.14 -24.33 -35.62
C THR A 6 21.28 -23.30 -34.87
N PRO A 7 21.80 -22.31 -34.11
CA PRO A 7 20.94 -21.38 -33.38
C PRO A 7 20.25 -20.35 -34.27
N LEU A 8 20.86 -19.97 -35.39
CA LEU A 8 20.26 -19.00 -36.32
C LEU A 8 19.11 -19.61 -37.10
N GLN A 9 19.24 -20.86 -37.56
CA GLN A 9 18.17 -21.52 -38.31
C GLN A 9 16.87 -21.61 -37.49
N ASN A 10 16.98 -22.00 -36.20
CA ASN A 10 15.84 -22.07 -35.29
C ASN A 10 15.16 -20.71 -35.04
N LEU A 11 15.90 -19.61 -35.12
CA LEU A 11 15.34 -18.27 -34.94
C LEU A 11 14.57 -17.81 -36.19
N THR A 12 15.06 -18.20 -37.36
CA THR A 12 14.44 -17.90 -38.66
C THR A 12 13.14 -18.70 -38.84
N ASP A 13 13.15 -20.00 -38.50
CA ASP A 13 11.97 -20.85 -38.54
C ASP A 13 10.87 -20.37 -37.56
N LEU A 14 11.26 -19.82 -36.41
CA LEU A 14 10.32 -19.26 -35.42
C LEU A 14 9.69 -17.95 -35.91
N THR A 15 10.45 -17.12 -36.63
CA THR A 15 9.95 -15.85 -37.17
C THR A 15 9.00 -16.07 -38.34
N GLU A 16 9.27 -17.07 -39.17
CA GLU A 16 8.40 -17.47 -40.29
C GLU A 16 7.06 -18.03 -39.78
N LYS A 17 7.08 -18.92 -38.77
CA LYS A 17 5.85 -19.42 -38.12
C LYS A 17 5.00 -18.33 -37.48
N LEU A 18 5.63 -17.31 -36.90
CA LEU A 18 4.91 -16.21 -36.26
C LEU A 18 4.23 -15.30 -37.31
N ALA A 19 4.88 -15.13 -38.47
CA ALA A 19 4.31 -14.40 -39.61
C ALA A 19 3.11 -15.14 -40.19
N GLU A 20 3.21 -16.46 -40.41
CA GLU A 20 2.08 -17.30 -40.87
C GLU A 20 0.88 -17.26 -39.91
N MET A 21 1.12 -17.30 -38.60
CA MET A 21 0.06 -17.20 -37.60
C MET A 21 -0.64 -15.83 -37.59
N LEU A 22 0.10 -14.75 -37.86
CA LEU A 22 -0.45 -13.40 -37.93
C LEU A 22 -1.25 -13.20 -39.22
N GLU A 23 -0.77 -13.72 -40.35
CA GLU A 23 -1.44 -13.66 -41.64
C GLU A 23 -2.75 -14.46 -41.61
N ALA A 24 -2.76 -15.68 -41.04
CA ALA A 24 -3.96 -16.48 -40.83
C ALA A 24 -5.00 -15.78 -39.93
N ARG A 25 -4.54 -15.00 -38.93
CA ARG A 25 -5.43 -14.22 -38.05
C ARG A 25 -5.99 -12.97 -38.74
N MET A 26 -5.26 -12.39 -39.68
CA MET A 26 -5.71 -11.26 -40.48
C MET A 26 -6.71 -11.70 -41.55
N GLU A 27 -6.53 -12.88 -42.15
CA GLU A 27 -7.52 -13.46 -43.08
C GLU A 27 -8.84 -13.79 -42.38
N LEU A 28 -8.79 -14.34 -41.15
CA LEU A 28 -9.99 -14.58 -40.32
C LEU A 28 -10.73 -13.29 -39.92
N ALA A 29 -10.07 -12.13 -39.95
CA ALA A 29 -10.68 -10.83 -39.68
C ALA A 29 -11.21 -10.14 -40.95
N ALA A 30 -10.79 -10.59 -42.14
CA ALA A 30 -11.20 -10.02 -43.42
C ALA A 30 -12.51 -10.63 -43.95
N ASP A 31 -12.83 -11.88 -43.56
CA ASP A 31 -14.11 -12.52 -43.89
C ASP A 31 -15.22 -12.04 -42.94
N GLY A 32 -15.71 -10.84 -43.22
CA GLY A 32 -16.82 -10.22 -42.50
C GLY A 32 -18.11 -11.04 -42.56
N ALA A 33 -18.38 -11.81 -41.51
CA ALA A 33 -19.68 -12.41 -41.24
C ALA A 33 -20.50 -11.53 -40.26
N PRO A 34 -21.77 -11.22 -40.57
CA PRO A 34 -22.52 -10.16 -39.90
C PRO A 34 -23.10 -10.58 -38.54
N LEU A 35 -23.16 -9.59 -37.64
CA LEU A 35 -23.95 -9.58 -36.40
C LEU A 35 -25.41 -9.97 -36.69
N LEU A 36 -25.89 -11.03 -36.03
CA LEU A 36 -27.33 -11.24 -35.81
C LEU A 36 -27.57 -11.53 -34.34
N ASP A 37 -28.49 -10.74 -33.78
CA ASP A 37 -29.06 -10.82 -32.45
C ASP A 37 -29.52 -12.24 -32.10
N ASN A 38 -29.23 -12.67 -30.87
CA ASN A 38 -30.06 -13.61 -30.13
C ASN A 38 -29.84 -13.44 -28.62
N GLN A 39 -30.60 -12.51 -28.04
CA GLN A 39 -31.09 -12.65 -26.66
C GLN A 39 -32.10 -13.79 -26.63
N ALA A 40 -31.73 -14.93 -26.05
CA ALA A 40 -32.57 -15.82 -25.25
C ALA A 40 -31.83 -17.13 -25.03
N THR A 41 -32.15 -17.79 -23.91
CA THR A 41 -31.69 -19.13 -23.48
C THR A 41 -30.22 -19.26 -23.09
N LEU A 42 -29.95 -19.07 -21.80
CA LEU A 42 -29.36 -20.11 -20.92
C LEU A 42 -29.46 -19.65 -19.46
N SER A 43 -30.70 -19.64 -18.97
CA SER A 43 -31.04 -19.85 -17.58
C SER A 43 -31.40 -21.33 -17.39
N ALA A 44 -31.03 -21.87 -16.23
CA ALA A 44 -31.28 -23.22 -15.68
C ALA A 44 -30.15 -24.27 -15.81
N SER A 45 -29.45 -24.46 -14.67
CA SER A 45 -29.12 -25.72 -13.97
C SER A 45 -27.70 -25.58 -13.40
N ALA A 46 -27.47 -25.37 -12.10
CA ALA A 46 -27.76 -26.34 -11.06
C ALA A 46 -28.15 -25.68 -9.73
N SER A 47 -29.36 -26.00 -9.30
CA SER A 47 -29.78 -26.00 -7.90
C SER A 47 -29.49 -27.39 -7.36
N ALA A 48 -28.72 -27.48 -6.27
CA ALA A 48 -28.71 -28.63 -5.38
C ALA A 48 -28.88 -28.09 -3.96
N THR A 49 -30.12 -28.19 -3.50
CA THR A 49 -30.57 -28.14 -2.10
C THR A 49 -29.77 -29.11 -1.22
N ILE A 50 -29.19 -28.59 -0.14
CA ILE A 50 -29.06 -29.30 1.14
C ILE A 50 -29.50 -28.31 2.22
N ASP A 51 -30.72 -28.52 2.72
CA ASP A 51 -31.14 -28.20 4.09
C ASP A 51 -30.17 -28.91 5.04
N GLY A 52 -29.71 -28.39 6.16
CA GLY A 52 -30.10 -27.26 6.99
C GLY A 52 -29.47 -27.52 8.35
N SER A 53 -29.15 -26.47 9.11
CA SER A 53 -29.21 -26.40 10.59
C SER A 53 -28.40 -25.22 11.10
N SER A 54 -29.17 -24.29 11.65
CA SER A 54 -28.81 -23.15 12.47
C SER A 54 -27.84 -23.47 13.61
N SER A 55 -26.78 -22.66 13.74
CA SER A 55 -26.31 -22.21 15.05
C SER A 55 -25.71 -20.80 14.93
N SER A 56 -26.47 -19.82 15.41
CA SER A 56 -26.05 -18.44 15.61
C SER A 56 -24.94 -18.36 16.65
N VAL A 57 -23.75 -17.93 16.23
CA VAL A 57 -22.74 -17.38 17.14
C VAL A 57 -22.45 -15.96 16.68
N GLU A 58 -23.07 -15.01 17.36
CA GLU A 58 -22.69 -13.61 17.34
C GLU A 58 -21.23 -13.48 17.78
N THR A 59 -20.38 -12.85 16.97
CA THR A 59 -19.17 -12.22 17.47
C THR A 59 -19.06 -10.81 16.90
N ASN A 60 -19.63 -9.90 17.69
CA ASN A 60 -19.31 -8.48 17.68
C ASN A 60 -17.80 -8.30 17.91
N GLY A 61 -17.18 -7.45 17.11
CA GLY A 61 -15.76 -7.11 17.25
C GLY A 61 -15.30 -5.92 16.42
N GLY A 62 -16.18 -4.96 16.14
CA GLY A 62 -15.79 -3.67 15.59
C GLY A 62 -15.15 -2.81 16.68
N ILE A 63 -13.81 -2.79 16.75
CA ILE A 63 -13.07 -1.89 17.63
C ILE A 63 -13.08 -0.49 17.00
N SER A 64 -14.09 0.30 17.38
CA SER A 64 -14.09 1.75 17.19
C SER A 64 -13.30 2.40 18.33
N LEU A 65 -12.09 2.89 18.04
CA LEU A 65 -11.33 3.73 18.97
C LEU A 65 -11.89 5.16 18.88
N VAL A 66 -12.92 5.44 19.67
CA VAL A 66 -13.43 6.79 19.90
C VAL A 66 -12.51 7.51 20.88
N ASN A 67 -11.97 8.63 20.44
CA ASN A 67 -11.14 9.54 21.22
C ASN A 67 -12.08 10.54 21.93
N ASN A 68 -12.26 10.42 23.25
CA ASN A 68 -13.12 11.30 24.06
C ASN A 68 -12.33 12.48 24.64
N ASN A 69 -12.79 13.69 24.34
CA ASN A 69 -12.46 14.94 25.03
C ASN A 69 -13.74 15.77 25.21
N GLY A 70 -13.98 16.30 26.42
CA GLY A 70 -14.98 17.35 26.72
C GLY A 70 -16.19 16.85 27.53
N VAL A 71 -16.22 16.98 28.86
CA VAL A 71 -16.48 18.18 29.71
C VAL A 71 -17.97 18.48 29.89
N ASP A 72 -18.34 18.54 31.19
CA ASP A 72 -19.64 18.88 31.79
C ASP A 72 -20.30 20.17 31.29
N GLY A 73 -21.64 20.21 31.35
CA GLY A 73 -22.36 21.49 31.21
C GLY A 73 -23.89 21.43 31.18
N SER A 74 -24.50 21.19 32.34
CA SER A 74 -25.74 21.79 32.86
C SER A 74 -26.89 22.18 31.91
N ALA A 75 -28.04 21.51 32.08
CA ALA A 75 -29.33 21.88 31.52
C ALA A 75 -29.94 23.10 32.22
N LYS A 76 -30.45 24.07 31.45
CA LYS A 76 -31.43 25.04 31.92
C LYS A 76 -32.44 25.35 30.81
N SER A 77 -33.67 24.92 31.05
CA SER A 77 -34.87 25.23 30.27
C SER A 77 -35.28 26.69 30.44
N THR A 78 -35.57 27.41 29.36
CA THR A 78 -36.49 28.55 29.42
C THR A 78 -37.30 28.69 28.14
N GLN A 79 -38.59 28.76 28.43
CA GLN A 79 -39.82 28.97 27.69
C GLN A 79 -39.80 30.08 26.63
N GLU A 80 -40.60 29.83 25.59
CA GLU A 80 -40.85 30.61 24.37
C GLU A 80 -41.60 31.93 24.64
N ASP A 81 -41.17 33.01 24.00
CA ASP A 81 -41.98 34.19 23.76
C ASP A 81 -41.77 34.68 22.31
N GLY A 82 -42.88 34.84 21.60
CA GLY A 82 -42.94 35.14 20.18
C GLY A 82 -42.60 36.59 19.85
N GLY A 83 -41.67 36.77 18.91
CA GLY A 83 -41.36 38.04 18.29
C GLY A 83 -41.15 37.87 16.79
N ALA A 84 -42.10 38.38 16.00
CA ALA A 84 -41.95 38.53 14.55
C ALA A 84 -40.86 39.57 14.28
N SER A 85 -39.66 39.10 13.92
CA SER A 85 -38.52 39.92 13.52
C SER A 85 -38.17 39.63 12.07
N ASP A 86 -38.11 40.72 11.30
CA ASP A 86 -37.75 40.79 9.89
C ASP A 86 -36.48 39.99 9.58
N GLY A 87 -36.66 38.90 8.82
CA GLY A 87 -35.70 37.82 8.63
C GLY A 87 -34.63 38.16 7.60
N GLY A 88 -33.66 38.99 7.98
CA GLY A 88 -32.38 39.10 7.30
C GLY A 88 -31.59 37.80 7.49
N GLY A 89 -31.92 36.78 6.70
CA GLY A 89 -31.25 35.47 6.72
C GLY A 89 -29.78 35.60 6.33
N HIS A 90 -28.93 35.86 7.33
CA HIS A 90 -27.51 35.62 7.24
C HIS A 90 -27.32 34.12 7.00
N THR A 91 -27.24 33.72 5.73
CA THR A 91 -26.72 32.41 5.35
C THR A 91 -25.29 32.36 5.89
N VAL A 92 -25.09 31.63 6.98
CA VAL A 92 -23.75 31.33 7.49
C VAL A 92 -23.05 30.60 6.35
N VAL A 93 -22.11 31.30 5.70
CA VAL A 93 -21.25 30.69 4.70
C VAL A 93 -20.35 29.74 5.47
N GLU A 94 -20.64 28.44 5.39
CA GLU A 94 -19.75 27.42 5.95
C GLU A 94 -18.37 27.58 5.31
N SER A 95 -17.37 27.92 6.11
CA SER A 95 -15.97 27.89 5.69
C SER A 95 -15.68 26.49 5.16
N GLY A 96 -15.40 26.38 3.85
CA GLY A 96 -15.09 25.10 3.25
C GLY A 96 -13.74 24.58 3.75
N SER A 97 -13.63 23.29 4.05
CA SER A 97 -12.33 22.63 4.19
C SER A 97 -11.92 22.04 2.84
N LEU A 98 -10.68 22.32 2.38
CA LEU A 98 -10.12 21.67 1.20
C LEU A 98 -9.87 20.20 1.53
N ARG A 99 -10.47 19.29 0.78
CA ARG A 99 -10.35 17.84 0.98
C ARG A 99 -9.44 17.25 -0.08
N VAL A 100 -8.29 16.72 0.33
CA VAL A 100 -7.28 16.12 -0.55
C VAL A 100 -7.08 14.67 -0.18
N ALA A 101 -7.26 13.75 -1.13
CA ALA A 101 -6.86 12.35 -0.94
C ALA A 101 -5.52 12.08 -1.62
N ILE A 102 -4.61 11.37 -0.95
CA ILE A 102 -3.31 10.99 -1.50
C ILE A 102 -3.18 9.47 -1.42
N VAL A 103 -3.08 8.83 -2.58
CA VAL A 103 -2.97 7.40 -2.75
C VAL A 103 -1.54 7.01 -3.03
N PHE A 104 -0.93 6.23 -2.13
CA PHE A 104 0.40 5.66 -2.36
C PHE A 104 0.32 4.42 -3.25
N CYS A 105 0.78 4.56 -4.49
CA CYS A 105 0.75 3.54 -5.51
C CYS A 105 1.80 2.45 -5.26
N LYS A 106 1.42 1.19 -5.42
CA LYS A 106 2.34 0.05 -5.33
C LYS A 106 2.92 -0.29 -6.71
N ALA A 107 4.08 -0.95 -6.74
CA ALA A 107 4.63 -1.49 -7.98
C ALA A 107 3.66 -2.46 -8.67
N LEU A 108 3.55 -2.32 -9.99
CA LEU A 108 2.80 -3.27 -10.81
C LEU A 108 3.51 -4.62 -10.87
N ILE A 109 2.73 -5.69 -10.84
CA ILE A 109 3.21 -7.06 -11.04
C ILE A 109 2.82 -7.44 -12.46
N ARG A 110 3.81 -7.59 -13.36
CA ARG A 110 3.58 -7.89 -14.79
C ARG A 110 2.62 -6.88 -15.44
N ASP A 111 2.84 -5.60 -15.18
CA ASP A 111 2.01 -4.47 -15.64
C ASP A 111 0.54 -4.51 -15.17
N GLN A 112 0.24 -5.31 -14.13
CA GLN A 112 -1.07 -5.38 -13.49
C GLN A 112 -1.04 -4.80 -12.08
N VAL A 113 -2.18 -4.25 -11.65
CA VAL A 113 -2.43 -3.78 -10.29
C VAL A 113 -2.41 -5.00 -9.36
N SER A 114 -1.55 -4.98 -8.32
CA SER A 114 -1.49 -6.09 -7.36
C SER A 114 -2.75 -6.11 -6.48
N LEU A 115 -3.03 -7.26 -5.84
CA LEU A 115 -4.18 -7.39 -4.95
C LEU A 115 -4.16 -6.37 -3.81
N GLU A 116 -2.99 -6.14 -3.22
CA GLU A 116 -2.84 -5.10 -2.19
C GLU A 116 -3.16 -3.72 -2.73
N PHE A 117 -2.67 -3.37 -3.93
CA PHE A 117 -2.96 -2.07 -4.51
C PHE A 117 -4.44 -1.91 -4.83
N ALA A 118 -5.06 -2.93 -5.42
CA ALA A 118 -6.49 -2.97 -5.68
C ALA A 118 -7.30 -2.75 -4.38
N LYS A 119 -6.95 -3.43 -3.28
CA LYS A 119 -7.61 -3.23 -1.98
C LYS A 119 -7.51 -1.78 -1.47
N ARG A 120 -6.34 -1.13 -1.60
CA ARG A 120 -6.18 0.29 -1.25
C ARG A 120 -7.10 1.18 -2.09
N LEU A 121 -7.18 0.92 -3.40
CA LEU A 121 -8.04 1.67 -4.31
C LEU A 121 -9.52 1.45 -3.97
N MET A 122 -9.92 0.21 -3.66
CA MET A 122 -11.28 -0.09 -3.20
C MET A 122 -11.62 0.55 -1.86
N SER A 123 -10.65 0.71 -0.95
CA SER A 123 -10.84 1.50 0.28
C SER A 123 -11.15 2.96 -0.05
N LEU A 124 -10.44 3.58 -1.00
CA LEU A 124 -10.75 4.93 -1.45
C LEU A 124 -12.15 5.02 -2.09
N VAL A 125 -12.51 4.07 -2.96
CA VAL A 125 -13.85 3.98 -3.56
C VAL A 125 -14.92 3.92 -2.46
N LYS A 126 -14.71 3.09 -1.44
CA LYS A 126 -15.62 2.97 -0.30
C LYS A 126 -15.75 4.28 0.48
N LEU A 127 -14.66 5.03 0.70
CA LEU A 127 -14.75 6.34 1.38
C LEU A 127 -15.60 7.34 0.60
N VAL A 128 -15.50 7.33 -0.74
CA VAL A 128 -16.31 8.19 -1.60
C VAL A 128 -17.77 7.76 -1.53
N GLU A 129 -18.03 6.46 -1.62
CA GLU A 129 -19.36 5.86 -1.55
C GLU A 129 -20.06 6.11 -0.20
N THR A 130 -19.35 5.99 0.92
CA THR A 130 -19.92 6.20 2.26
C THR A 130 -20.03 7.67 2.65
N GLY A 131 -19.52 8.60 1.83
CA GLY A 131 -19.43 10.02 2.17
C GLY A 131 -18.35 10.34 3.22
N GLU A 132 -17.58 9.36 3.69
CA GLU A 132 -16.45 9.63 4.58
C GLU A 132 -15.34 10.49 3.94
N LEU A 133 -15.30 10.48 2.60
CA LEU A 133 -14.58 11.43 1.77
C LEU A 133 -15.60 12.10 0.84
N GLU A 134 -16.54 12.84 1.42
CA GLU A 134 -17.49 13.66 0.68
C GLU A 134 -16.74 14.63 -0.26
N ARG A 135 -17.00 14.52 -1.57
CA ARG A 135 -16.56 15.44 -2.63
C ARG A 135 -15.10 15.89 -2.48
N PRO A 136 -14.13 14.98 -2.68
CA PRO A 136 -12.73 15.37 -2.65
C PRO A 136 -12.47 16.43 -3.71
N HIS A 137 -11.75 17.48 -3.34
CA HIS A 137 -11.37 18.54 -4.28
C HIS A 137 -10.20 18.08 -5.15
N LEU A 138 -9.34 17.22 -4.60
CA LEU A 138 -8.16 16.70 -5.25
C LEU A 138 -7.91 15.24 -4.84
N ILE A 139 -7.63 14.38 -5.80
CA ILE A 139 -7.11 13.02 -5.59
C ILE A 139 -5.74 12.91 -6.25
N CYS A 140 -4.72 12.59 -5.46
CA CYS A 140 -3.34 12.47 -5.88
C CYS A 140 -2.90 11.00 -5.92
N PHE A 141 -2.50 10.51 -7.09
CA PHE A 141 -1.84 9.22 -7.25
C PHE A 141 -0.33 9.44 -7.26
N VAL A 142 0.32 9.05 -6.16
CA VAL A 142 1.77 9.23 -5.96
C VAL A 142 2.48 7.88 -5.94
N LYS A 143 3.68 7.82 -6.50
CA LYS A 143 4.52 6.63 -6.49
C LYS A 143 5.01 6.35 -5.09
N ASP A 144 4.98 5.07 -4.70
CA ASP A 144 5.74 4.64 -3.54
C ASP A 144 7.23 4.63 -3.84
N GLY A 145 7.96 5.44 -3.08
CA GLY A 145 9.39 5.66 -3.17
C GLY A 145 10.23 4.39 -2.98
N VAL A 146 9.68 3.36 -2.32
CA VAL A 146 10.34 2.05 -2.16
C VAL A 146 10.69 1.45 -3.53
N HIS A 147 9.71 1.46 -4.44
CA HIS A 147 9.77 0.72 -5.68
C HIS A 147 10.43 1.53 -6.79
N ALA A 148 10.19 2.84 -6.81
CA ALA A 148 10.82 3.75 -7.77
C ALA A 148 12.35 3.67 -7.70
N ALA A 149 12.92 3.75 -6.50
CA ALA A 149 14.37 3.74 -6.32
C ALA A 149 15.04 2.44 -6.78
N LYS A 150 14.41 1.27 -6.50
CA LYS A 150 14.92 -0.03 -6.96
C LYS A 150 14.88 -0.15 -8.49
N ARG A 151 13.81 0.33 -9.11
CA ARG A 151 13.63 0.29 -10.56
C ARG A 151 14.67 1.17 -11.27
N ASP A 152 14.89 2.38 -10.76
CA ASP A 152 15.90 3.30 -11.28
C ASP A 152 17.32 2.73 -11.14
N GLN A 153 17.62 2.11 -10.01
CA GLN A 153 18.92 1.46 -9.79
C GLN A 153 19.15 0.29 -10.77
N ALA A 154 18.13 -0.57 -10.97
CA ALA A 154 18.20 -1.66 -11.93
C ALA A 154 18.37 -1.17 -13.37
N ALA A 155 17.64 -0.11 -13.77
CA ALA A 155 17.76 0.51 -15.08
C ALA A 155 19.18 1.10 -15.30
N ARG A 156 19.76 1.75 -14.28
CA ARG A 156 21.12 2.30 -14.34
C ARG A 156 22.19 1.21 -14.45
N LEU A 157 22.04 0.11 -13.73
CA LEU A 157 22.97 -1.03 -13.80
C LEU A 157 22.95 -1.69 -15.18
N LYS A 158 21.77 -1.90 -15.76
CA LYS A 158 21.64 -2.45 -17.12
C LYS A 158 22.29 -1.55 -18.17
N ARG A 159 22.10 -0.22 -18.08
CA ARG A 159 22.78 0.75 -18.96
C ARG A 159 24.30 0.66 -18.87
N LYS A 160 24.84 0.51 -17.65
CA LYS A 160 26.30 0.39 -17.45
C LYS A 160 26.89 -0.88 -18.05
N GLN A 161 26.11 -1.96 -18.13
CA GLN A 161 26.60 -3.24 -18.66
C GLN A 161 26.67 -3.26 -20.20
N GLY A 162 26.29 -2.18 -20.90
CA GLY A 162 26.34 -2.11 -22.37
C GLY A 162 25.45 -3.14 -23.07
N VAL A 163 24.69 -3.94 -22.31
CA VAL A 163 23.65 -4.80 -22.83
C VAL A 163 22.62 -3.87 -23.42
N GLY A 164 22.48 -3.88 -24.74
CA GLY A 164 21.47 -3.14 -25.50
C GLY A 164 20.09 -3.49 -24.96
N SER A 165 19.68 -2.76 -23.92
CA SER A 165 18.57 -3.13 -23.08
C SER A 165 17.32 -2.63 -23.76
N ALA A 166 16.87 -3.34 -24.80
CA ALA A 166 15.48 -3.39 -25.23
C ALA A 166 14.60 -4.06 -24.15
N THR A 167 14.92 -3.84 -22.87
CA THR A 167 14.03 -4.17 -21.78
C THR A 167 12.86 -3.22 -21.89
N LEU A 168 11.74 -3.82 -22.29
CA LEU A 168 10.38 -3.32 -22.15
C LEU A 168 10.34 -2.31 -21.01
N GLN A 169 10.27 -1.02 -21.36
CA GLN A 169 9.78 -0.06 -20.40
C GLN A 169 8.41 -0.59 -19.93
N PRO A 170 8.08 -0.47 -18.63
CA PRO A 170 6.71 -0.72 -18.21
C PRO A 170 5.77 -0.02 -19.17
N LEU A 171 4.86 -0.78 -19.77
CA LEU A 171 3.88 -0.21 -20.70
C LEU A 171 2.99 0.82 -19.98
N LEU A 172 2.82 0.64 -18.67
CA LEU A 172 1.94 1.43 -17.83
C LEU A 172 2.68 1.97 -16.59
N SER A 173 2.54 3.26 -16.29
CA SER A 173 3.01 3.79 -15.00
C SER A 173 2.11 3.28 -13.87
N GLU A 174 2.70 3.07 -12.69
CA GLU A 174 1.98 2.62 -11.49
C GLU A 174 0.82 3.57 -11.12
N THR A 175 1.06 4.88 -11.30
CA THR A 175 0.10 5.95 -11.00
C THR A 175 -1.05 6.01 -12.01
N ALA A 176 -0.77 5.80 -13.30
CA ALA A 176 -1.80 5.73 -14.33
C ALA A 176 -2.65 4.46 -14.17
N ALA A 177 -2.01 3.32 -13.87
CA ALA A 177 -2.71 2.07 -13.61
C ALA A 177 -3.67 2.18 -12.41
N GLY A 178 -3.20 2.77 -11.31
CA GLY A 178 -4.02 3.00 -10.12
C GLY A 178 -5.19 3.93 -10.40
N TYR A 179 -4.96 5.02 -11.13
CA TYR A 179 -6.03 5.93 -11.55
C TYR A 179 -7.08 5.24 -12.43
N ALA A 180 -6.64 4.49 -13.45
CA ALA A 180 -7.53 3.78 -14.35
C ALA A 180 -8.41 2.77 -13.60
N PHE A 181 -7.81 1.96 -12.72
CA PHE A 181 -8.53 1.02 -11.87
C PHE A 181 -9.55 1.73 -10.97
N PHE A 182 -9.15 2.83 -10.31
CA PHE A 182 -10.03 3.62 -9.45
C PHE A 182 -11.24 4.17 -10.23
N ARG A 183 -11.01 4.75 -11.42
CA ARG A 183 -12.08 5.29 -12.26
C ARG A 183 -13.08 4.22 -12.67
N SER A 184 -12.60 3.07 -13.17
CA SER A 184 -13.48 1.96 -13.54
C SER A 184 -14.29 1.44 -12.34
N ALA A 185 -13.68 1.33 -11.15
CA ALA A 185 -14.38 0.90 -9.95
C ALA A 185 -15.44 1.92 -9.47
N CYS A 186 -15.19 3.22 -9.64
CA CYS A 186 -16.19 4.26 -9.36
C CYS A 186 -17.34 4.27 -10.37
N GLU A 187 -17.05 4.08 -11.66
CA GLU A 187 -18.05 3.97 -12.72
C GLU A 187 -18.97 2.77 -12.50
N GLU A 188 -18.39 1.60 -12.20
CA GLU A 188 -19.13 0.37 -11.89
C GLU A 188 -20.08 0.54 -10.68
N ARG A 189 -19.70 1.39 -9.72
CA ARG A 189 -20.52 1.70 -8.52
C ARG A 189 -21.42 2.92 -8.69
N GLY A 190 -21.46 3.56 -9.85
CA GLY A 190 -22.29 4.75 -10.10
C GLY A 190 -21.86 5.98 -9.29
N LEU A 191 -20.58 6.10 -8.94
CA LEU A 191 -20.04 7.20 -8.11
C LEU A 191 -19.57 8.41 -8.93
N GLU A 192 -19.84 8.45 -10.23
CA GLU A 192 -19.34 9.51 -11.13
C GLU A 192 -19.80 10.90 -10.71
N SER A 193 -21.05 11.02 -10.27
CA SER A 193 -21.63 12.29 -9.80
C SER A 193 -20.99 12.82 -8.52
N LEU A 194 -20.40 11.94 -7.69
CA LEU A 194 -19.69 12.32 -6.46
C LEU A 194 -18.26 12.81 -6.74
N LEU A 195 -17.73 12.48 -7.92
CA LEU A 195 -16.41 12.91 -8.39
C LEU A 195 -16.51 14.13 -9.33
N ASP A 196 -17.71 14.68 -9.54
CA ASP A 196 -17.87 15.89 -10.33
C ASP A 196 -17.17 17.07 -9.65
N GLY A 197 -16.36 17.80 -10.42
CA GLY A 197 -15.48 18.85 -9.91
C GLY A 197 -14.22 18.37 -9.17
N THR A 198 -14.03 17.06 -8.95
CA THR A 198 -12.79 16.53 -8.36
C THR A 198 -11.63 16.63 -9.34
N GLN A 199 -10.54 17.27 -8.92
CA GLN A 199 -9.30 17.30 -9.69
C GLN A 199 -8.47 16.04 -9.44
N PHE A 200 -7.72 15.61 -10.45
CA PHE A 200 -6.81 14.46 -10.36
C PHE A 200 -5.37 14.88 -10.60
N PHE A 201 -4.49 14.55 -9.66
CA PHE A 201 -3.05 14.66 -9.82
C PHE A 201 -2.47 13.26 -10.01
N ILE A 202 -1.93 12.97 -11.19
CA ILE A 202 -1.28 11.71 -11.50
C ILE A 202 0.21 12.00 -11.61
N GLU A 203 1.01 11.51 -10.65
CA GLU A 203 2.45 11.73 -10.69
C GLU A 203 3.03 11.04 -11.93
N HIS A 204 3.36 11.84 -12.95
CA HIS A 204 4.04 11.37 -14.13
C HIS A 204 5.49 11.05 -13.80
N ILE A 205 6.02 10.00 -14.44
CA ILE A 205 7.46 9.78 -14.50
C ILE A 205 8.00 10.93 -15.33
N THR A 206 8.39 12.02 -14.69
CA THR A 206 9.27 12.98 -15.34
C THR A 206 10.56 12.22 -15.58
N THR A 207 10.74 11.72 -16.80
CA THR A 207 12.02 11.23 -17.31
C THR A 207 12.98 12.42 -17.48
N ARG A 208 13.10 13.27 -16.46
CA ARG A 208 14.04 14.38 -16.44
C ARG A 208 15.42 13.77 -16.21
N GLY A 209 16.01 13.32 -17.31
CA GLY A 209 17.42 13.06 -17.41
C GLY A 209 18.17 14.37 -17.29
N ASP A 210 18.58 14.73 -16.08
CA ASP A 210 19.78 15.53 -15.88
C ASP A 210 20.90 14.59 -15.45
N PRO A 211 21.71 14.07 -16.40
CA PRO A 211 22.82 13.16 -16.10
C PRO A 211 23.97 13.83 -15.33
N ALA A 212 23.95 15.16 -15.13
CA ALA A 212 25.07 15.94 -14.60
C ALA A 212 25.22 15.94 -13.07
N ALA A 213 24.19 15.56 -12.29
CA ALA A 213 24.22 15.70 -10.83
C ALA A 213 24.56 14.41 -10.04
N ALA A 214 24.92 13.31 -10.72
CA ALA A 214 25.15 12.01 -10.10
C ALA A 214 26.60 11.52 -10.19
N SER A 215 27.57 12.36 -9.83
CA SER A 215 28.94 11.93 -9.60
C SER A 215 29.10 11.37 -8.17
N GLY A 216 29.32 10.05 -8.09
CA GLY A 216 30.06 9.32 -7.04
C GLY A 216 29.70 9.56 -5.57
N ILE A 217 29.13 8.54 -4.91
CA ILE A 217 29.50 8.02 -3.57
C ILE A 217 28.45 6.97 -3.11
N ASP A 218 28.94 5.79 -2.69
CA ASP A 218 28.30 4.70 -1.89
C ASP A 218 26.85 4.25 -2.22
N SER A 219 26.72 3.38 -3.24
CA SER A 219 25.46 2.79 -3.75
C SER A 219 24.68 1.88 -2.78
N GLN A 220 25.25 1.46 -1.65
CA GLN A 220 24.66 0.44 -0.78
C GLN A 220 24.09 1.00 0.54
N LYS A 221 24.51 2.21 0.96
CA LYS A 221 23.99 2.90 2.17
C LYS A 221 22.71 3.70 1.91
N GLN A 222 22.18 3.67 0.68
CA GLN A 222 21.14 4.60 0.22
C GLN A 222 19.73 4.00 0.18
N SER A 223 19.55 2.68 0.31
CA SER A 223 18.27 2.01 -0.03
C SER A 223 17.07 2.38 0.87
N CYS A 224 17.26 2.56 2.18
CA CYS A 224 16.15 2.97 3.06
C CYS A 224 16.04 4.51 3.17
N ARG A 225 17.16 5.23 2.98
CA ARG A 225 17.13 6.70 2.88
C ARG A 225 16.45 7.17 1.60
N CYS A 226 16.57 6.46 0.49
CA CYS A 226 15.93 6.84 -0.76
C CYS A 226 14.43 6.63 -0.71
N GLU A 227 13.94 5.57 -0.08
CA GLU A 227 12.50 5.29 0.08
C GLU A 227 11.74 6.45 0.73
N MET A 228 12.11 6.80 1.96
CA MET A 228 11.48 7.92 2.69
C MET A 228 11.71 9.26 1.98
N ARG A 229 12.83 9.45 1.28
CA ARG A 229 13.10 10.67 0.51
C ARG A 229 12.23 10.80 -0.72
N HIS A 230 11.96 9.71 -1.43
CA HIS A 230 11.06 9.70 -2.58
C HIS A 230 9.62 9.89 -2.13
N ASN A 231 9.16 9.16 -1.10
CA ASN A 231 7.83 9.40 -0.50
C ASN A 231 7.68 10.86 -0.05
N ARG A 232 8.73 11.44 0.54
CA ARG A 232 8.77 12.86 0.90
C ARG A 232 8.76 13.80 -0.31
N ALA A 233 9.36 13.43 -1.44
CA ALA A 233 9.39 14.23 -2.66
C ALA A 233 8.05 14.18 -3.42
N SER A 234 7.46 13.00 -3.57
CA SER A 234 6.16 12.82 -4.21
C SER A 234 5.04 13.45 -3.37
N LEU A 235 5.07 13.28 -2.04
CA LEU A 235 4.14 13.95 -1.13
C LEU A 235 4.32 15.48 -1.16
N ARG A 236 5.56 15.95 -1.25
CA ARG A 236 5.87 17.38 -1.45
C ARG A 236 5.20 17.91 -2.70
N GLU A 237 5.31 17.18 -3.80
CA GLU A 237 4.77 17.63 -5.08
C GLU A 237 3.24 17.63 -5.08
N ALA A 238 2.62 16.56 -4.58
CA ALA A 238 1.17 16.49 -4.40
C ALA A 238 0.64 17.66 -3.56
N ILE A 239 1.36 18.05 -2.51
CA ILE A 239 0.92 19.12 -1.63
C ILE A 239 1.25 20.50 -2.18
N ARG A 240 2.38 20.67 -2.88
CA ARG A 240 2.60 21.89 -3.66
C ARG A 240 1.50 22.09 -4.69
N TYR A 241 1.05 21.01 -5.33
CA TYR A 241 -0.05 21.07 -6.29
C TYR A 241 -1.36 21.44 -5.59
N ALA A 242 -1.67 20.85 -4.43
CA ALA A 242 -2.82 21.24 -3.62
C ALA A 242 -2.75 22.73 -3.20
N GLN A 243 -1.58 23.20 -2.77
CA GLN A 243 -1.34 24.61 -2.42
C GLN A 243 -1.48 25.53 -3.63
N HIS A 244 -1.03 25.08 -4.81
CA HIS A 244 -1.18 25.83 -6.04
C HIS A 244 -2.66 26.00 -6.42
N ILE A 245 -3.48 24.94 -6.28
CA ILE A 245 -4.93 25.02 -6.49
C ILE A 245 -5.55 26.07 -5.55
N LEU A 246 -5.15 26.08 -4.29
CA LEU A 246 -5.60 27.08 -3.32
C LEU A 246 -5.22 28.50 -3.72
N ASN A 247 -3.99 28.71 -4.19
CA ASN A 247 -3.50 30.03 -4.58
C ASN A 247 -4.20 30.54 -5.86
N VAL A 248 -4.38 29.70 -6.88
CA VAL A 248 -5.08 30.07 -8.12
C VAL A 248 -6.54 30.46 -7.84
N SER A 249 -7.19 29.76 -6.91
CA SER A 249 -8.54 30.11 -6.47
C SER A 249 -8.62 31.51 -5.85
N MET A 250 -7.55 31.94 -5.15
CA MET A 250 -7.48 33.24 -4.47
C MET A 250 -7.10 34.39 -5.42
N ASP A 251 -6.20 34.17 -6.37
CA ASP A 251 -5.75 35.20 -7.31
C ASP A 251 -6.84 35.60 -8.31
N ASN A 252 -7.75 34.69 -8.65
CA ASN A 252 -8.93 35.01 -9.46
C ASN A 252 -9.88 35.99 -8.74
N LYS A 253 -9.83 36.09 -7.40
CA LYS A 253 -10.68 36.98 -6.59
C LYS A 253 -10.17 38.42 -6.57
N SER A 254 -8.85 38.63 -6.61
CA SER A 254 -8.26 39.98 -6.52
C SER A 254 -8.43 40.77 -7.82
N ASN A 255 -8.43 40.09 -8.97
CA ASN A 255 -8.55 40.73 -10.29
C ASN A 255 -10.00 41.00 -10.73
N SER A 256 -11.01 40.37 -10.12
CA SER A 256 -12.42 40.55 -10.50
C SER A 256 -13.13 41.72 -9.80
N SER A 257 -12.42 42.54 -9.04
CA SER A 257 -12.97 43.63 -8.21
C SER A 257 -13.38 44.91 -8.98
N SER A 258 -13.43 44.88 -10.32
CA SER A 258 -13.68 46.09 -11.15
C SER A 258 -14.83 46.03 -12.16
N SER A 259 -15.66 44.98 -12.20
CA SER A 259 -16.84 44.96 -13.09
C SER A 259 -18.05 44.26 -12.49
N ASN A 260 -19.18 44.95 -12.53
CA ASN A 260 -20.46 44.58 -11.93
C ASN A 260 -21.03 43.23 -12.40
N SER A 261 -21.65 42.52 -11.44
CA SER A 261 -22.74 41.54 -11.59
C SER A 261 -22.49 40.22 -12.32
N SER A 262 -21.75 39.30 -11.69
CA SER A 262 -22.07 37.86 -11.76
C SER A 262 -21.51 37.13 -10.53
N THR A 263 -22.42 36.60 -9.71
CA THR A 263 -22.23 35.96 -8.40
C THR A 263 -21.40 34.68 -8.51
N SER A 264 -20.08 34.80 -8.65
CA SER A 264 -19.18 33.64 -8.61
C SER A 264 -18.81 33.38 -7.16
N GLN A 265 -19.29 32.26 -6.60
CA GLN A 265 -19.00 31.83 -5.24
C GLN A 265 -17.52 31.45 -5.13
N SER A 266 -16.67 32.38 -4.70
CA SER A 266 -15.29 32.08 -4.34
C SER A 266 -15.29 31.39 -2.97
N HIS A 267 -14.94 30.10 -2.92
CA HIS A 267 -14.76 29.38 -1.67
C HIS A 267 -13.42 29.78 -1.02
N ASP A 268 -13.49 30.48 0.11
CA ASP A 268 -12.31 30.69 0.95
C ASP A 268 -12.13 29.44 1.83
N PHE A 269 -11.04 28.69 1.61
CA PHE A 269 -10.72 27.51 2.42
C PHE A 269 -9.88 27.92 3.64
N GLU A 270 -10.36 27.59 4.84
CA GLU A 270 -9.64 27.87 6.10
C GLU A 270 -8.83 26.66 6.60
N GLU A 271 -9.26 25.46 6.22
CA GLU A 271 -8.65 24.19 6.61
C GLU A 271 -8.36 23.34 5.38
N CYS A 272 -7.33 22.50 5.44
CA CYS A 272 -7.04 21.48 4.46
C CYS A 272 -6.96 20.13 5.15
N GLU A 273 -7.93 19.26 4.86
CA GLU A 273 -7.98 17.89 5.31
C GLU A 273 -7.32 16.98 4.28
N ILE A 274 -6.21 16.35 4.68
CA ILE A 274 -5.44 15.42 3.87
C ILE A 274 -5.75 13.99 4.32
N THR A 275 -6.41 13.23 3.43
CA THR A 275 -6.66 11.81 3.59
C THR A 275 -5.56 11.00 2.92
N LEU A 276 -4.73 10.31 3.70
CA LEU A 276 -3.72 9.39 3.19
C LEU A 276 -4.32 7.99 3.04
N VAL A 277 -4.31 7.47 1.82
CA VAL A 277 -4.76 6.11 1.51
C VAL A 277 -3.54 5.24 1.23
N SER A 278 -3.28 4.29 2.13
CA SER A 278 -2.22 3.31 1.98
C SER A 278 -2.56 1.98 2.65
N SER A 279 -1.64 1.02 2.58
CA SER A 279 -1.73 -0.16 3.43
C SER A 279 -1.58 0.21 4.90
N ASP A 280 -2.20 -0.61 5.74
CA ASP A 280 -2.11 -0.55 7.21
C ASP A 280 -0.67 -0.34 7.69
N TYR A 281 0.27 -1.16 7.23
CA TYR A 281 1.65 -1.10 7.67
C TYR A 281 2.36 0.17 7.18
N HIS A 282 2.07 0.67 5.97
CA HIS A 282 2.74 1.84 5.42
C HIS A 282 2.23 3.13 6.04
N ALA A 283 0.91 3.27 6.20
CA ALA A 283 0.35 4.43 6.85
C ALA A 283 0.66 4.43 8.36
N PHE A 284 0.64 3.27 9.05
CA PHE A 284 1.13 3.18 10.43
C PHE A 284 2.59 3.60 10.53
N GLN A 285 3.44 3.16 9.60
CA GLN A 285 4.84 3.58 9.55
C GLN A 285 4.97 5.10 9.35
N LEU A 286 4.20 5.71 8.45
CA LEU A 286 4.24 7.15 8.20
C LEU A 286 3.81 7.95 9.44
N GLU A 287 2.71 7.54 10.08
CA GLU A 287 2.18 8.14 11.30
C GLU A 287 3.17 7.99 12.47
N GLU A 288 3.66 6.78 12.71
CA GLU A 288 4.58 6.51 13.81
C GLU A 288 5.93 7.20 13.62
N ILE A 289 6.48 7.21 12.41
CA ILE A 289 7.71 7.98 12.13
C ILE A 289 7.43 9.47 12.29
N HIS A 290 6.25 9.97 11.92
CA HIS A 290 5.88 11.36 12.17
C HIS A 290 5.84 11.70 13.66
N ARG A 291 5.24 10.82 14.47
CA ARG A 291 5.10 10.99 15.91
C ARG A 291 6.44 10.90 16.64
N LEU A 292 7.24 9.87 16.33
CA LEU A 292 8.49 9.57 17.05
C LEU A 292 9.68 10.37 16.53
N VAL A 293 9.77 10.53 15.21
CA VAL A 293 10.90 11.17 14.55
C VAL A 293 10.40 12.15 13.48
N PRO A 294 9.70 13.24 13.88
CA PRO A 294 9.10 14.18 12.93
C PRO A 294 10.09 14.62 11.86
N SER A 295 11.35 14.87 12.24
CA SER A 295 12.38 15.33 11.33
C SER A 295 12.78 14.37 10.19
N GLN A 296 12.44 13.08 10.30
CA GLN A 296 12.64 12.05 9.28
C GLN A 296 11.34 11.71 8.53
N SER A 297 10.18 12.06 9.08
CA SER A 297 8.90 11.78 8.46
C SER A 297 8.74 12.47 7.11
N ALA A 298 8.09 11.79 6.16
CA ALA A 298 7.69 12.39 4.90
C ALA A 298 6.71 13.56 5.12
N LEU A 299 5.86 13.46 6.16
CA LEU A 299 4.85 14.46 6.51
C LEU A 299 5.47 15.75 7.09
N SER A 300 6.74 15.70 7.52
CA SER A 300 7.44 16.83 8.14
C SER A 300 7.64 18.05 7.26
N VAL A 301 7.51 17.87 5.94
CA VAL A 301 7.62 18.98 4.99
C VAL A 301 6.53 20.02 5.19
N LEU A 302 5.46 19.59 5.85
CA LEU A 302 4.19 20.28 5.93
C LEU A 302 4.04 20.97 7.27
N ALA A 303 5.03 20.79 8.15
CA ALA A 303 5.17 21.64 9.32
C ALA A 303 5.35 23.09 8.83
N PRO A 304 4.52 24.04 9.30
CA PRO A 304 4.48 25.43 8.81
C PRO A 304 5.82 26.17 8.77
N GLY A 305 6.87 25.69 9.44
CA GLY A 305 8.23 26.27 9.40
C GLY A 305 9.25 25.63 8.44
N ALA A 306 8.95 24.47 7.84
CA ALA A 306 9.96 23.70 7.08
C ALA A 306 10.30 24.29 5.70
N LEU A 307 9.39 25.08 5.10
CA LEU A 307 9.58 25.73 3.81
C LEU A 307 10.49 26.98 3.88
N MET A 308 10.69 27.56 5.07
CA MET A 308 11.45 28.80 5.26
C MET A 308 12.94 28.60 5.61
N SER A 309 13.39 27.37 5.92
CA SER A 309 14.72 27.13 6.54
C SER A 309 15.84 26.70 5.57
N ARG A 310 15.67 26.87 4.25
CA ARG A 310 16.74 26.57 3.27
C ARG A 310 17.11 27.79 2.41
N GLY A 311 17.28 28.93 3.08
CA GLY A 311 18.16 30.00 2.59
C GLY A 311 19.62 29.60 2.82
N SER A 312 20.46 29.80 1.81
CA SER A 312 21.85 29.39 1.74
C SER A 312 22.69 29.82 2.94
N SER A 313 23.32 28.86 3.62
CA SER A 313 24.56 29.10 4.35
C SER A 313 25.73 29.20 3.35
N SER A 314 25.69 30.23 2.50
CA SER A 314 26.92 30.82 1.98
C SER A 314 27.44 31.73 3.07
N ALA A 315 28.61 31.41 3.62
CA ALA A 315 29.34 32.27 4.54
C ALA A 315 29.73 33.57 3.81
N SER A 316 28.81 34.53 3.76
CA SER A 316 29.09 35.91 3.39
C SER A 316 29.47 36.64 4.67
N VAL A 317 30.75 36.94 4.79
CA VAL A 317 31.29 37.89 5.77
C VAL A 317 30.62 39.25 5.51
N CYS A 318 29.69 39.65 6.37
CA CYS A 318 29.07 40.96 6.30
C CYS A 318 29.89 41.97 7.12
N THR A 319 30.49 42.92 6.39
CA THR A 319 30.86 44.25 6.86
C THR A 319 29.62 45.06 7.29
N PRO A 320 29.71 45.95 8.30
CA PRO A 320 28.60 46.77 8.72
C PRO A 320 28.47 48.03 7.84
N GLY A 321 27.35 48.17 7.12
CA GLY A 321 27.07 49.36 6.34
C GLY A 321 25.64 49.41 5.81
N SER A 322 24.77 50.12 6.54
CA SER A 322 23.64 50.94 6.07
C SER A 322 22.91 50.53 4.76
N SER A 323 21.68 50.03 4.89
CA SER A 323 20.47 50.68 4.31
C SER A 323 19.22 49.86 4.60
N LYS A 324 18.20 50.54 5.17
CA LYS A 324 16.84 50.03 5.36
C LYS A 324 16.16 49.95 3.98
N MET A 325 15.89 48.75 3.49
CA MET A 325 14.86 48.53 2.49
C MET A 325 13.78 47.62 3.08
N SER A 326 12.57 48.14 3.09
CA SER A 326 11.32 47.48 3.43
C SER A 326 11.04 46.34 2.47
N SER A 327 11.32 45.10 2.87
CA SER A 327 10.83 43.90 2.22
C SER A 327 9.43 43.57 2.74
N SER A 328 8.43 43.87 1.91
CA SER A 328 7.00 43.66 2.11
C SER A 328 6.60 42.17 2.14
N ALA A 329 6.09 41.74 3.29
CA ALA A 329 4.81 41.03 3.50
C ALA A 329 4.37 39.82 2.64
N SER A 330 5.20 39.15 1.85
CA SER A 330 4.79 37.93 1.11
C SER A 330 5.00 36.61 1.88
N SER A 331 5.48 36.64 3.13
CA SER A 331 5.96 35.43 3.82
C SER A 331 4.98 34.73 4.80
N SER A 332 3.67 35.03 4.81
CA SER A 332 2.79 34.54 5.89
C SER A 332 1.60 33.65 5.50
N MET A 333 1.40 33.28 4.22
CA MET A 333 0.19 32.52 3.84
C MET A 333 0.26 31.03 4.18
N ALA A 334 1.43 30.39 4.12
CA ALA A 334 1.57 28.97 4.47
C ALA A 334 1.32 28.67 5.96
N HIS A 335 1.22 29.70 6.81
CA HIS A 335 0.93 29.59 8.24
C HIS A 335 -0.57 29.57 8.58
N ARG A 336 -1.48 29.76 7.62
CA ARG A 336 -2.91 29.94 7.91
C ARG A 336 -3.81 28.73 7.74
N LEU A 337 -3.43 27.77 6.89
CA LEU A 337 -4.28 26.60 6.67
C LEU A 337 -4.07 25.60 7.81
N GLY A 338 -5.13 25.36 8.59
CA GLY A 338 -5.15 24.21 9.50
C GLY A 338 -4.98 22.94 8.67
N LEU A 339 -3.89 22.19 8.87
CA LEU A 339 -3.70 20.90 8.22
C LEU A 339 -4.24 19.80 9.14
N LYS A 340 -5.27 19.11 8.68
CA LYS A 340 -5.83 17.94 9.35
C LYS A 340 -5.44 16.68 8.59
N TRP A 341 -5.02 15.66 9.33
CA TRP A 341 -4.58 14.38 8.76
C TRP A 341 -5.62 13.31 9.06
N LYS A 342 -6.10 12.64 8.01
CA LYS A 342 -6.91 11.42 8.09
C LYS A 342 -6.10 10.28 7.47
N PHE A 343 -5.92 9.19 8.20
CA PHE A 343 -5.24 8.01 7.69
C PHE A 343 -6.29 6.93 7.43
N VAL A 344 -6.32 6.43 6.19
CA VAL A 344 -7.19 5.32 5.82
C VAL A 344 -6.32 4.13 5.44
N PHE A 345 -6.57 3.05 6.16
CA PHE A 345 -5.78 1.84 6.12
C PHE A 345 -6.56 0.74 5.43
N SER A 346 -5.93 0.04 4.49
CA SER A 346 -6.39 -1.28 4.04
C SER A 346 -5.58 -2.35 4.76
N PHE A 347 -6.24 -3.33 5.38
CA PHE A 347 -5.56 -4.50 5.92
C PHE A 347 -4.72 -5.18 4.84
N TYR A 348 -3.50 -5.59 5.19
CA TYR A 348 -2.68 -6.35 4.26
C TYR A 348 -3.41 -7.66 3.88
N PRO A 349 -3.81 -7.84 2.60
CA PRO A 349 -4.75 -8.88 2.18
C PRO A 349 -4.35 -10.27 2.64
N PHE A 350 -3.05 -10.54 2.63
CA PHE A 350 -2.52 -11.86 2.85
C PHE A 350 -2.64 -12.29 4.30
N CYS A 351 -2.74 -11.38 5.28
CA CYS A 351 -2.89 -11.74 6.69
C CYS A 351 -4.14 -12.57 7.02
N VAL A 352 -5.17 -12.44 6.18
CA VAL A 352 -6.49 -13.07 6.31
C VAL A 352 -6.79 -14.03 5.15
N SER A 353 -5.74 -14.52 4.47
CA SER A 353 -5.91 -15.53 3.43
C SER A 353 -6.42 -16.85 4.02
N ASP A 354 -7.28 -17.54 3.28
CA ASP A 354 -7.74 -18.90 3.63
C ASP A 354 -6.60 -19.92 3.56
N ASP A 355 -5.56 -19.65 2.75
CA ASP A 355 -4.33 -20.43 2.72
C ASP A 355 -3.47 -20.05 3.94
N ALA A 356 -3.28 -21.02 4.85
CA ALA A 356 -2.50 -20.84 6.06
C ALA A 356 -1.05 -20.38 5.79
N THR A 357 -0.40 -20.90 4.74
CA THR A 357 0.96 -20.50 4.34
C THR A 357 0.98 -19.04 3.91
N VAL A 358 0.00 -18.61 3.11
CA VAL A 358 -0.12 -17.22 2.67
C VAL A 358 -0.46 -16.30 3.85
N ALA A 359 -1.35 -16.72 4.75
CA ALA A 359 -1.66 -16.04 6.01
C ALA A 359 -0.44 -15.84 6.90
N PHE A 360 0.37 -16.89 7.04
CA PHE A 360 1.63 -16.85 7.77
C PHE A 360 2.59 -15.83 7.15
N CYS A 361 2.86 -15.92 5.84
CA CYS A 361 3.71 -14.97 5.12
C CYS A 361 3.20 -13.53 5.26
N GLY A 362 1.87 -13.35 5.17
CA GLY A 362 1.20 -12.08 5.40
C GLY A 362 1.53 -11.45 6.76
N ARG A 363 1.40 -12.23 7.84
CA ARG A 363 1.69 -11.77 9.21
C ARG A 363 3.18 -11.48 9.42
N VAL A 364 4.07 -12.29 8.84
CA VAL A 364 5.51 -12.03 8.88
C VAL A 364 5.87 -10.73 8.16
N MET A 365 5.20 -10.43 7.05
CA MET A 365 5.41 -9.17 6.32
C MET A 365 4.99 -7.96 7.15
N VAL A 366 3.82 -7.99 7.78
CA VAL A 366 3.39 -6.91 8.70
C VAL A 366 4.41 -6.71 9.82
N LEU A 367 4.85 -7.80 10.45
CA LEU A 367 5.87 -7.76 11.50
C LEU A 367 7.20 -7.16 11.01
N THR A 368 7.61 -7.53 9.79
CA THR A 368 8.83 -7.04 9.15
C THR A 368 8.74 -5.54 8.85
N GLN A 369 7.54 -5.01 8.59
CA GLN A 369 7.34 -3.59 8.35
C GLN A 369 7.33 -2.76 9.64
N GLU A 370 6.88 -3.31 10.78
CA GLU A 370 7.00 -2.65 12.11
C GLU A 370 8.47 -2.31 12.46
N ILE A 371 9.43 -3.11 11.97
CA ILE A 371 10.88 -2.89 12.15
C ILE A 371 11.36 -1.58 11.51
N SER A 372 10.67 -1.10 10.48
CA SER A 372 11.04 0.15 9.80
C SER A 372 11.01 1.36 10.71
N VAL A 373 10.14 1.35 11.72
CA VAL A 373 10.08 2.44 12.70
C VAL A 373 11.33 2.44 13.60
N ILE A 374 11.79 1.26 14.01
CA ILE A 374 13.04 1.09 14.75
C ILE A 374 14.22 1.57 13.89
N LEU A 375 14.26 1.17 12.61
CA LEU A 375 15.30 1.60 11.67
C LEU A 375 15.33 3.12 11.50
N ALA A 376 14.17 3.78 11.41
CA ALA A 376 14.08 5.23 11.29
C ALA A 376 14.67 5.96 12.50
N GLU A 377 14.40 5.46 13.71
CA GLU A 377 14.94 6.04 14.93
C GLU A 377 16.43 5.74 15.11
N LEU A 378 16.90 4.53 14.83
CA LEU A 378 18.33 4.18 14.83
C LEU A 378 19.13 5.12 13.91
N LEU A 379 18.58 5.41 12.73
CA LEU A 379 19.20 6.34 11.79
C LEU A 379 19.19 7.77 12.32
N ALA A 380 18.09 8.23 12.92
CA ALA A 380 18.00 9.56 13.51
C ALA A 380 18.96 9.75 14.70
N ALA A 381 19.06 8.74 15.56
CA ALA A 381 20.01 8.66 16.65
C ALA A 381 21.45 8.72 16.13
N ALA A 382 21.77 7.95 15.09
CA ALA A 382 23.10 7.91 14.50
C ALA A 382 23.51 9.22 13.79
N ASP A 383 22.57 9.90 13.13
CA ASP A 383 22.87 11.10 12.35
C ASP A 383 22.82 12.39 13.17
N ARG A 384 21.85 12.50 14.07
CA ARG A 384 21.51 13.75 14.77
C ARG A 384 21.76 13.68 16.27
N ARG A 385 22.34 12.58 16.76
CA ARG A 385 22.48 12.30 18.20
C ARG A 385 21.14 12.40 18.93
N ALA A 386 20.04 12.07 18.24
CA ALA A 386 18.74 11.99 18.87
C ALA A 386 18.75 10.87 19.92
N LEU A 387 18.04 11.06 21.02
CA LEU A 387 17.88 10.03 22.04
C LEU A 387 17.05 8.88 21.47
N LEU A 388 17.46 7.65 21.77
CA LEU A 388 16.66 6.47 21.49
C LEU A 388 15.49 6.41 22.49
N SER A 389 14.30 6.23 21.97
CA SER A 389 13.08 6.15 22.75
C SER A 389 13.00 4.80 23.46
N LYS A 390 12.67 4.83 24.76
CA LYS A 390 12.30 3.61 25.51
C LYS A 390 11.14 2.86 24.84
N GLU A 391 10.27 3.59 24.14
CA GLU A 391 9.17 3.01 23.39
C GLU A 391 9.63 2.10 22.26
N ASN A 392 10.71 2.46 21.56
CA ASN A 392 11.26 1.63 20.50
C ASN A 392 11.93 0.36 21.01
N GLN A 393 12.51 0.39 22.22
CA GLN A 393 12.98 -0.82 22.88
C GLN A 393 11.82 -1.77 23.19
N ARG A 394 10.72 -1.24 23.76
CA ARG A 394 9.50 -2.03 24.01
C ARG A 394 8.92 -2.60 22.73
N ARG A 395 8.86 -1.80 21.67
CA ARG A 395 8.44 -2.22 20.34
C ARG A 395 9.30 -3.35 19.79
N ALA A 396 10.62 -3.23 19.86
CA ALA A 396 11.51 -4.30 19.45
C ALA A 396 11.22 -5.59 20.25
N MET A 397 10.97 -5.50 21.56
CA MET A 397 10.66 -6.67 22.39
C MET A 397 9.32 -7.30 22.01
N ALA A 398 8.30 -6.49 21.74
CA ALA A 398 7.00 -6.94 21.26
C ALA A 398 7.12 -7.64 19.90
N ILE A 399 7.85 -7.04 18.95
CA ILE A 399 8.13 -7.63 17.63
C ILE A 399 8.85 -8.98 17.79
N ALA A 400 9.90 -9.02 18.63
CA ALA A 400 10.63 -10.25 18.89
C ALA A 400 9.76 -11.33 19.55
N SER A 401 8.78 -10.95 20.36
CA SER A 401 7.82 -11.87 20.96
C SER A 401 6.85 -12.45 19.93
N LYS A 402 6.22 -11.58 19.13
CA LYS A 402 5.33 -11.98 18.02
C LYS A 402 6.07 -12.89 17.01
N GLY A 403 7.31 -12.55 16.67
CA GLY A 403 8.10 -13.34 15.73
C GLY A 403 8.52 -14.71 16.26
N ARG A 404 8.77 -14.85 17.58
CA ARG A 404 8.96 -16.18 18.20
C ARG A 404 7.71 -17.04 18.11
N GLU A 405 6.54 -16.45 18.28
CA GLU A 405 5.28 -17.18 18.17
C GLU A 405 5.04 -17.64 16.72
N LEU A 406 5.31 -16.79 15.74
CA LEU A 406 5.29 -17.18 14.33
C LEU A 406 6.33 -18.27 14.02
N LEU A 407 7.54 -18.21 14.57
CA LEU A 407 8.53 -19.29 14.44
C LEU A 407 8.06 -20.61 15.04
N ARG A 408 7.37 -20.56 16.18
CA ARG A 408 6.76 -21.74 16.81
C ARG A 408 5.74 -22.40 15.88
N VAL A 409 4.90 -21.58 15.25
CA VAL A 409 3.92 -22.00 14.24
C VAL A 409 4.61 -22.60 13.00
N ALA A 410 5.65 -21.95 12.47
CA ALA A 410 6.41 -22.48 11.32
C ALA A 410 7.10 -23.82 11.63
N ARG A 411 7.58 -24.01 12.87
CA ARG A 411 8.26 -25.23 13.32
C ARG A 411 7.31 -26.37 13.65
N SER A 412 6.06 -26.10 14.00
CA SER A 412 5.10 -27.18 14.29
C SER A 412 4.78 -28.01 13.04
N GLY A 413 4.88 -27.41 11.86
CA GLY A 413 4.61 -28.06 10.57
C GLY A 413 3.15 -28.47 10.36
N ILE A 414 2.25 -28.10 11.28
CA ILE A 414 0.83 -28.47 11.21
C ILE A 414 0.14 -27.52 10.23
N GLY A 415 -0.40 -28.08 9.14
CA GLY A 415 -1.22 -27.32 8.17
C GLY A 415 -0.44 -26.44 7.20
N PHE A 416 0.88 -26.65 7.05
CA PHE A 416 1.71 -25.88 6.15
C PHE A 416 2.37 -26.76 5.08
N ASN A 417 2.54 -26.20 3.88
CA ASN A 417 3.40 -26.78 2.85
C ASN A 417 4.88 -26.72 3.28
N GLU A 418 5.74 -27.59 2.72
CA GLU A 418 7.18 -27.66 3.03
C GLU A 418 7.91 -26.30 2.97
N ASP A 419 7.38 -25.37 2.18
CA ASP A 419 7.91 -24.03 1.95
C ASP A 419 7.90 -23.13 3.20
N VAL A 420 7.04 -23.40 4.18
CA VAL A 420 6.99 -22.60 5.40
C VAL A 420 8.23 -22.78 6.26
N ARG A 421 8.92 -23.93 6.18
CA ARG A 421 10.21 -24.12 6.88
C ARG A 421 11.28 -23.17 6.36
N ALA A 422 11.35 -23.00 5.03
CA ALA A 422 12.28 -22.05 4.42
C ALA A 422 11.97 -20.60 4.81
N HIS A 423 10.69 -20.24 4.94
CA HIS A 423 10.27 -18.94 5.48
C HIS A 423 10.61 -18.80 6.98
N GLY A 424 10.62 -19.90 7.73
CA GLY A 424 11.08 -19.96 9.11
C GLY A 424 12.53 -19.51 9.28
N ASP A 425 13.44 -19.94 8.41
CA ASP A 425 14.87 -19.54 8.47
C ASP A 425 15.05 -18.02 8.29
N ALA A 426 14.30 -17.44 7.35
CA ALA A 426 14.32 -16.00 7.08
C ALA A 426 13.77 -15.19 8.26
N LEU A 427 12.72 -15.68 8.91
CA LEU A 427 12.17 -15.10 10.14
C LEU A 427 13.12 -15.28 11.33
N GLU A 428 13.81 -16.41 11.43
CA GLU A 428 14.78 -16.67 12.50
C GLU A 428 15.98 -15.74 12.41
N ALA A 429 16.50 -15.51 11.21
CA ALA A 429 17.53 -14.51 10.95
C ALA A 429 17.07 -13.10 11.39
N LEU A 430 15.82 -12.73 11.10
CA LEU A 430 15.23 -11.46 11.54
C LEU A 430 15.15 -11.35 13.05
N MET A 431 14.73 -12.42 13.73
CA MET A 431 14.65 -12.46 15.20
C MET A 431 16.03 -12.38 15.86
N PHE A 432 17.03 -13.01 15.26
CA PHE A 432 18.41 -12.92 15.71
C PHE A 432 18.93 -11.47 15.60
N ALA A 433 18.77 -10.84 14.44
CA ALA A 433 19.19 -9.45 14.22
C ALA A 433 18.48 -8.46 15.16
N LEU A 434 17.20 -8.68 15.46
CA LEU A 434 16.45 -7.86 16.43
C LEU A 434 16.98 -8.02 17.86
N ARG A 435 17.32 -9.24 18.28
CA ARG A 435 17.92 -9.47 19.60
C ARG A 435 19.30 -8.83 19.72
N GLU A 436 20.13 -8.93 18.68
CA GLU A 436 21.43 -8.27 18.64
C GLU A 436 21.29 -6.74 18.69
N THR A 437 20.31 -6.21 17.95
CA THR A 437 19.94 -4.79 18.01
C THR A 437 19.57 -4.37 19.44
N GLN A 438 18.73 -5.17 20.12
CA GLN A 438 18.33 -4.90 21.51
C GLN A 438 19.50 -4.95 22.48
N ALA A 439 20.35 -5.97 22.40
CA ALA A 439 21.51 -6.11 23.26
C ALA A 439 22.47 -4.94 23.11
N THR A 440 22.62 -4.40 21.89
CA THR A 440 23.47 -3.26 21.61
C THR A 440 22.87 -1.94 22.07
N VAL A 441 21.56 -1.76 21.92
CA VAL A 441 20.85 -0.50 22.16
C VAL A 441 20.40 -0.35 23.62
N ALA A 442 20.12 -1.43 24.33
CA ALA A 442 19.59 -1.39 25.70
C ALA A 442 20.50 -0.62 26.69
N PRO A 443 21.83 -0.82 26.73
CA PRO A 443 22.71 -0.05 27.61
C PRO A 443 22.72 1.46 27.26
N MET A 444 22.54 1.80 25.98
CA MET A 444 22.48 3.19 25.55
C MET A 444 21.19 3.87 26.03
N ILE A 445 20.06 3.16 25.97
CA ILE A 445 18.76 3.67 26.47
C ILE A 445 18.75 3.76 28.00
N ALA A 446 19.43 2.85 28.70
CA ALA A 446 19.59 2.89 30.14
C ALA A 446 20.51 4.04 30.61
N GLY A 447 21.25 4.67 29.70
CA GLY A 447 22.26 5.69 30.01
C GLY A 447 23.58 5.11 30.54
N GLU A 448 23.73 3.78 30.49
CA GLU A 448 24.92 3.04 30.94
C GLU A 448 26.06 3.12 29.91
N ALA A 449 25.73 3.31 28.63
CA ALA A 449 26.70 3.41 27.54
C ALA A 449 26.54 4.71 26.74
N ARG A 450 27.66 5.26 26.26
CA ARG A 450 27.64 6.40 25.33
C ARG A 450 27.20 5.93 23.95
N MET A 451 26.36 6.73 23.29
CA MET A 451 25.90 6.47 21.92
C MET A 451 27.04 6.68 20.91
N ASP A 452 27.66 5.61 20.44
CA ASP A 452 28.56 5.66 19.29
C ASP A 452 27.76 5.56 17.98
N ALA A 453 27.80 6.63 17.19
CA ALA A 453 27.17 6.70 15.88
C ALA A 453 27.65 5.61 14.91
N ARG A 454 28.88 5.10 15.05
CA ARG A 454 29.40 4.01 14.21
C ARG A 454 28.71 2.69 14.54
N VAL A 455 28.56 2.40 15.84
CA VAL A 455 27.85 1.21 16.34
C VAL A 455 26.40 1.23 15.88
N LEU A 456 25.69 2.36 16.07
CA LEU A 456 24.30 2.50 15.62
C LEU A 456 24.13 2.34 14.10
N LYS A 457 25.08 2.84 13.30
CA LYS A 457 25.09 2.62 11.84
C LYS A 457 25.34 1.16 11.47
N GLY A 458 26.18 0.45 12.23
CA GLY A 458 26.41 -0.99 12.08
C GLY A 458 25.13 -1.78 12.33
N VAL A 459 24.48 -1.54 13.47
CA VAL A 459 23.20 -2.16 13.84
C VAL A 459 22.12 -1.87 12.81
N TYR A 460 21.97 -0.61 12.41
CA TYR A 460 21.04 -0.20 11.35
C TYR A 460 21.28 -0.98 10.06
N LYS A 461 22.55 -1.11 9.65
CA LYS A 461 22.91 -1.84 8.42
C LYS A 461 22.48 -3.29 8.50
N VAL A 462 22.88 -4.01 9.56
CA VAL A 462 22.55 -5.43 9.77
C VAL A 462 21.03 -5.62 9.74
N LEU A 463 20.30 -4.86 10.55
CA LEU A 463 18.84 -4.96 10.64
C LEU A 463 18.15 -4.62 9.31
N SER A 464 18.66 -3.63 8.57
CA SER A 464 18.12 -3.27 7.24
C SER A 464 18.37 -4.35 6.18
N GLU A 465 19.53 -5.00 6.22
CA GLU A 465 19.89 -6.08 5.28
C GLU A 465 19.04 -7.32 5.55
N VAL A 466 18.86 -7.68 6.83
CA VAL A 466 18.01 -8.81 7.20
C VAL A 466 16.54 -8.52 6.88
N LYS A 467 16.02 -7.32 7.22
CA LYS A 467 14.66 -6.90 6.82
C LYS A 467 14.47 -7.06 5.30
N LYS A 468 15.42 -6.55 4.51
CA LYS A 468 15.37 -6.64 3.04
C LYS A 468 15.31 -8.09 2.58
N LYS A 469 16.18 -8.95 3.11
CA LYS A 469 16.21 -10.38 2.78
C LYS A 469 14.89 -11.07 3.13
N THR A 470 14.34 -10.80 4.32
CA THR A 470 13.05 -11.34 4.74
C THR A 470 11.93 -10.94 3.78
N VAL A 471 11.87 -9.66 3.37
CA VAL A 471 10.89 -9.21 2.36
C VAL A 471 11.08 -9.95 1.04
N GLU A 472 12.31 -10.08 0.56
CA GLU A 472 12.62 -10.76 -0.71
C GLU A 472 12.30 -12.26 -0.69
N GLU A 473 12.29 -12.90 0.48
CA GLU A 473 12.04 -14.34 0.62
C GLU A 473 10.60 -14.68 1.03
N ILE A 474 9.90 -13.79 1.74
CA ILE A 474 8.60 -14.10 2.36
C ILE A 474 7.43 -13.36 1.70
N ASP A 475 7.64 -12.18 1.11
CA ASP A 475 6.55 -11.35 0.56
C ASP A 475 5.73 -12.15 -0.48
N PRO A 476 4.43 -12.44 -0.22
CA PRO A 476 3.58 -13.18 -1.15
C PRO A 476 3.31 -12.41 -2.45
N ASP A 477 3.49 -11.08 -2.44
CA ASP A 477 3.34 -10.21 -3.62
C ASP A 477 4.66 -10.07 -4.41
N ARG A 478 5.73 -10.76 -4.02
CA ARG A 478 7.01 -10.66 -4.73
C ARG A 478 6.90 -11.28 -6.13
N PRO A 479 7.63 -10.74 -7.13
CA PRO A 479 7.76 -11.42 -8.42
C PRO A 479 8.35 -12.82 -8.23
N ALA A 480 7.70 -13.84 -8.79
CA ALA A 480 8.17 -15.22 -8.74
C ALA A 480 9.64 -15.31 -9.17
N VAL A 481 10.51 -15.80 -8.28
CA VAL A 481 11.94 -15.98 -8.54
C VAL A 481 12.13 -17.15 -9.51
N ALA A 482 13.29 -17.26 -10.16
CA ALA A 482 13.57 -18.38 -11.07
C ALA A 482 13.28 -19.76 -10.44
N LYS A 483 13.55 -19.91 -9.13
CA LYS A 483 13.23 -21.11 -8.36
C LYS A 483 11.71 -21.34 -8.24
N ASP A 484 10.95 -20.31 -7.91
CA ASP A 484 9.48 -20.37 -7.82
C ASP A 484 8.88 -20.71 -9.18
N ARG A 485 9.41 -20.11 -10.26
CA ARG A 485 9.01 -20.41 -11.63
C ARG A 485 9.28 -21.87 -12.01
N ALA A 486 10.48 -22.38 -11.71
CA ALA A 486 10.81 -23.77 -11.97
C ALA A 486 9.87 -24.73 -11.23
N ARG A 487 9.51 -24.42 -9.97
CA ARG A 487 8.53 -25.19 -9.20
C ARG A 487 7.13 -25.12 -9.80
N MET A 488 6.63 -23.93 -10.13
CA MET A 488 5.33 -23.76 -10.78
C MET A 488 5.25 -24.54 -12.10
N MET A 489 6.32 -24.50 -12.92
CA MET A 489 6.38 -25.28 -14.15
C MET A 489 6.38 -26.79 -13.88
N ALA A 490 7.14 -27.27 -12.89
CA ALA A 490 7.12 -28.67 -12.50
C ALA A 490 5.74 -29.14 -11.98
N THR A 491 5.03 -28.29 -11.23
CA THR A 491 3.66 -28.57 -10.79
C THR A 491 2.69 -28.58 -11.98
N LEU A 492 2.83 -27.65 -12.92
CA LEU A 492 2.04 -27.62 -14.15
C LEU A 492 2.27 -28.89 -14.98
N ASP A 493 3.53 -29.31 -15.15
CA ASP A 493 3.87 -30.54 -15.87
C ASP A 493 3.24 -31.76 -15.19
N ASP A 494 3.25 -31.84 -13.85
CA ASP A 494 2.61 -32.93 -13.10
C ASP A 494 1.07 -32.92 -13.25
N VAL A 495 0.44 -31.75 -13.23
CA VAL A 495 -1.01 -31.60 -13.44
C VAL A 495 -1.41 -31.96 -14.87
N VAL A 496 -0.65 -31.52 -15.87
CA VAL A 496 -0.89 -31.85 -17.28
C VAL A 496 -0.75 -33.36 -17.49
N MET A 497 0.33 -33.97 -17.00
CA MET A 497 0.56 -35.41 -17.09
C MET A 497 -0.52 -36.24 -16.38
N LYS A 498 -0.98 -35.79 -15.20
CA LYS A 498 -2.08 -36.45 -14.47
C LYS A 498 -3.45 -36.21 -15.12
N GLY A 499 -3.67 -35.05 -15.72
CA GLY A 499 -4.89 -34.72 -16.45
C GLY A 499 -5.06 -35.58 -17.71
N GLU A 500 -3.98 -35.82 -18.44
CA GLU A 500 -3.97 -36.75 -19.59
C GLU A 500 -4.27 -38.20 -19.17
N ALA A 501 -3.83 -38.61 -17.97
CA ALA A 501 -4.13 -39.94 -17.44
C ALA A 501 -5.61 -40.12 -17.04
N LEU A 502 -6.32 -39.04 -16.70
CA LEU A 502 -7.74 -39.08 -16.32
C LEU A 502 -8.69 -38.85 -17.50
N GLY A 503 -8.25 -38.18 -18.56
CA GLY A 503 -9.05 -37.94 -19.78
C GLY A 503 -9.21 -39.16 -20.71
N GLY A 504 -8.49 -40.26 -20.48
CA GLY A 504 -8.46 -41.42 -21.38
C GLY A 504 -9.48 -42.53 -21.13
N ARG A 505 -10.42 -42.40 -20.18
CA ARG A 505 -11.26 -43.54 -19.74
C ARG A 505 -12.78 -43.43 -19.86
N GLU A 506 -13.34 -42.33 -20.37
CA GLU A 506 -14.81 -42.16 -20.50
C GLU A 506 -15.34 -42.13 -21.94
N SER A 507 -14.94 -43.09 -22.78
CA SER A 507 -15.67 -43.42 -24.02
C SER A 507 -16.16 -44.87 -24.05
N GLY A 508 -16.40 -45.45 -22.88
CA GLY A 508 -16.86 -46.83 -22.71
C GLY A 508 -18.32 -46.95 -22.28
N LYS A 509 -19.24 -46.96 -23.25
CA LYS A 509 -20.58 -47.59 -23.20
C LYS A 509 -21.43 -47.31 -21.95
N VAL A 510 -22.31 -46.32 -22.06
CA VAL A 510 -23.60 -46.31 -21.35
C VAL A 510 -24.47 -47.43 -21.92
N ASN A 511 -24.25 -48.67 -21.48
CA ASN A 511 -25.23 -49.74 -21.65
C ASN A 511 -26.17 -49.70 -20.46
N GLY A 512 -27.41 -49.31 -20.73
CA GLY A 512 -28.49 -49.35 -19.77
C GLY A 512 -28.68 -50.74 -19.17
N MET A 513 -28.80 -50.78 -17.85
CA MET A 513 -29.54 -51.82 -17.16
C MET A 513 -30.04 -51.26 -15.85
N GLY A 514 -31.35 -50.99 -15.81
CA GLY A 514 -32.05 -50.67 -14.58
C GLY A 514 -31.88 -51.78 -13.56
N LYS A 515 -31.42 -51.42 -12.37
CA LYS A 515 -31.57 -52.24 -11.18
C LYS A 515 -32.28 -51.43 -10.11
N LYS A 516 -33.45 -51.94 -9.75
CA LYS A 516 -34.31 -51.50 -8.66
C LYS A 516 -33.53 -51.49 -7.35
N ILE A 517 -33.62 -50.39 -6.63
CA ILE A 517 -33.18 -50.23 -5.24
C ILE A 517 -34.25 -50.89 -4.35
N PRO A 518 -33.91 -51.88 -3.50
CA PRO A 518 -34.77 -52.27 -2.40
C PRO A 518 -34.51 -51.37 -1.19
N ARG A 519 -35.61 -50.87 -0.60
CA ARG A 519 -35.68 -50.28 0.74
C ARG A 519 -35.49 -51.39 1.79
N SER A 520 -34.62 -51.13 2.77
CA SER A 520 -34.64 -51.68 4.13
C SER A 520 -34.05 -50.58 5.03
N ALA A 521 -34.80 -49.92 5.91
CA ALA A 521 -35.43 -50.41 7.14
C ALA A 521 -34.37 -50.83 8.18
N ASP A 522 -34.27 -49.95 9.20
CA ASP A 522 -34.07 -50.18 10.63
C ASP A 522 -32.80 -50.89 11.12
N ALA A 523 -31.98 -50.15 11.89
CA ALA A 523 -31.37 -50.62 13.13
C ALA A 523 -30.78 -49.40 13.88
N GLU A 524 -31.53 -48.97 14.90
CA GLU A 524 -31.02 -48.23 16.06
C GLU A 524 -30.10 -49.17 16.85
N GLU A 525 -28.88 -48.75 17.19
CA GLU A 525 -28.19 -49.23 18.39
C GLU A 525 -27.42 -48.08 19.03
N ASP A 526 -27.83 -47.82 20.28
CA ASP A 526 -27.25 -46.91 21.25
C ASP A 526 -25.87 -47.41 21.73
N GLU A 527 -24.86 -46.54 21.73
CA GLU A 527 -23.71 -46.70 22.62
C GLU A 527 -23.43 -45.37 23.36
N GLU A 528 -24.03 -45.26 24.55
CA GLU A 528 -23.65 -44.31 25.59
C GLU A 528 -22.30 -44.76 26.21
N GLU A 529 -21.19 -44.14 25.81
CA GLU A 529 -19.95 -44.22 26.59
C GLU A 529 -19.94 -43.15 27.69
N GLN A 530 -20.24 -43.62 28.88
CA GLN A 530 -20.23 -42.93 30.16
C GLN A 530 -18.78 -42.63 30.61
N TYR A 531 -18.28 -41.42 30.34
CA TYR A 531 -16.95 -40.99 30.82
C TYR A 531 -17.05 -40.37 32.23
N HIS A 532 -16.82 -41.20 33.26
CA HIS A 532 -16.54 -40.73 34.62
C HIS A 532 -15.03 -40.40 34.76
N GLY A 533 -14.69 -39.10 34.78
CA GLY A 533 -13.33 -38.61 34.99
C GLY A 533 -13.23 -37.70 36.22
N SER A 534 -12.73 -38.30 37.30
CA SER A 534 -12.61 -37.80 38.67
C SER A 534 -11.99 -36.41 38.87
N VAL A 535 -12.63 -35.62 39.74
CA VAL A 535 -12.06 -34.44 40.41
C VAL A 535 -11.13 -34.92 41.53
N GLY A 536 -9.83 -34.67 41.40
CA GLY A 536 -8.84 -34.90 42.44
C GLY A 536 -8.15 -33.59 42.81
N GLY A 537 -8.41 -33.10 44.02
CA GLY A 537 -7.78 -31.91 44.58
C GLY A 537 -6.43 -32.18 45.25
N SER A 538 -5.67 -31.08 45.37
CA SER A 538 -4.71 -30.70 46.42
C SER A 538 -3.46 -31.57 46.68
N GLY A 539 -2.32 -30.91 46.44
CA GLY A 539 -1.02 -31.07 47.09
C GLY A 539 -0.26 -29.76 46.94
#